data_AF-A0A251VCE3-F1
#
_entry.id   AF-A0A251VCE3-F1
#
_cell.length_a   1.000
_cell.length_b   1.000
_cell.length_c   1.000
_cell.angle_alpha   90.00
_cell.angle_beta   90.00
_cell.angle_gamma   90.00
#
_symmetry.space_group_name_H-M   'P 1'
#
loop_
_entity.id
_entity.type
_entity.pdbx_description
1 polymer ?
#
loop_
_entity_poly.entity_id
_entity_poly.type
_entity_poly.pdbx_seq_one_letter_code
_entity_poly.pdbx_strand_id
1 'polypeptide(L)'
;MEKVDDLMDKVNDLGDRMMGSKVGQKISAGMSSMSFKMKELFQGNQADNLVDEATAETLDGPDWATNVELCDMINHERISSVDVIRAIKNRLGMKNARVRYLTLVLLQTVVNNCVKGFSEVAADRVLDEMVKMIGDPQTVEYNRNKALIMIEAWGESNELRYLPAYEETYKSLKSRGICFPGHDSESLAPIFTPSRSVPPSEVYYSVHPQNIRIPVPVRRMSAPQTKEAFDVARNSLELLSTVLSSSPQQDALQDDLTSTLVQQCRQSQLTVQRVVETCGDDEVMLFEALSVNDELQKVVSKYEEMKKCSQVRCKPEPAMIAVTAEEPDEPPQARKEESLIRKVVGSNHNDDEMVFGKKSSSSSEPKKDKLSNYDLISF
;
A
#
# COMPACT_ATOMS: atom_id res chain seq x y z
N MET A 1 32.08 24.95 83.82
CA MET A 1 31.15 24.73 82.69
C MET A 1 31.90 24.71 81.36
N GLU A 2 32.85 25.60 81.11
CA GLU A 2 33.60 25.71 79.84
C GLU A 2 34.46 24.51 79.37
N LYS A 3 34.74 23.50 80.20
CA LYS A 3 35.58 22.34 79.82
C LYS A 3 34.79 21.11 79.36
N VAL A 4 33.47 21.10 79.57
CA VAL A 4 32.59 19.97 79.19
C VAL A 4 32.06 20.17 77.79
N ASP A 5 31.80 21.42 77.40
CA ASP A 5 31.32 21.78 76.07
C ASP A 5 32.39 21.52 74.99
N ASP A 6 33.67 21.83 75.27
CA ASP A 6 34.81 21.55 74.36
C ASP A 6 35.07 20.04 74.14
N LEU A 7 34.60 19.19 75.07
CA LEU A 7 34.70 17.73 74.95
C LEU A 7 33.53 17.15 74.15
N MET A 8 32.32 17.72 74.30
CA MET A 8 31.15 17.33 73.51
C MET A 8 31.30 17.72 72.04
N ASP A 9 31.87 18.89 71.76
CA ASP A 9 32.13 19.33 70.39
C ASP A 9 33.20 18.46 69.71
N LYS A 10 34.25 18.03 70.44
CA LYS A 10 35.26 17.09 69.91
C LYS A 10 34.73 15.68 69.67
N VAL A 11 33.76 15.22 70.47
CA VAL A 11 33.13 13.91 70.27
C VAL A 11 32.15 13.94 69.09
N ASN A 12 31.44 15.05 68.88
CA ASN A 12 30.60 15.25 67.69
C ASN A 12 31.43 15.39 66.41
N ASP A 13 32.55 16.12 66.43
CA ASP A 13 33.43 16.29 65.26
C ASP A 13 34.17 14.97 64.90
N LEU A 14 34.42 14.11 65.90
CA LEU A 14 34.90 12.74 65.68
C LEU A 14 33.78 11.82 65.16
N GLY A 15 32.53 12.01 65.60
CA GLY A 15 31.35 11.30 65.10
C GLY A 15 31.08 11.58 63.62
N ASP A 16 31.13 12.85 63.22
CA ASP A 16 30.92 13.27 61.83
C ASP A 16 32.07 12.85 60.89
N ARG A 17 33.31 12.77 61.41
CA ARG A 17 34.45 12.21 60.65
C ARG A 17 34.48 10.69 60.57
N MET A 18 33.89 9.98 61.53
CA MET A 18 33.78 8.52 61.50
C MET A 18 32.58 8.04 60.65
N MET A 19 31.59 8.91 60.46
CA MET A 19 30.51 8.76 59.47
C MET A 19 30.90 9.33 58.08
N GLY A 20 32.21 9.41 57.79
CA GLY A 20 32.75 9.84 56.51
C GLY A 20 32.29 8.96 55.34
N SER A 21 31.20 9.37 54.69
CA SER A 21 30.88 9.42 53.25
C SER A 21 31.40 8.37 52.24
N LYS A 22 31.94 7.21 52.64
CA LYS A 22 32.34 6.14 51.69
C LYS A 22 31.71 4.77 51.99
N VAL A 23 31.20 4.56 53.20
CA VAL A 23 30.53 3.31 53.58
C VAL A 23 29.01 3.43 53.36
N GLY A 24 28.37 4.52 53.78
CA GLY A 24 26.94 4.76 53.52
C GLY A 24 26.57 4.89 52.03
N GLN A 25 27.47 5.48 51.22
CA GLN A 25 27.26 5.64 49.78
C GLN A 25 27.40 4.32 49.02
N LYS A 26 28.27 3.40 49.48
CA LYS A 26 28.39 2.04 48.91
C LYS A 26 27.22 1.13 49.29
N ILE A 27 26.71 1.24 50.52
CA ILE A 27 25.53 0.47 50.97
C ILE A 27 24.27 0.99 50.24
N SER A 28 24.13 2.31 50.06
CA SER A 28 23.04 2.93 49.29
C SER A 28 23.11 2.61 47.79
N ALA A 29 24.30 2.60 47.18
CA ALA A 29 24.47 2.18 45.80
C ALA A 29 24.18 0.68 45.60
N GLY A 30 24.55 -0.17 46.56
CA GLY A 30 24.23 -1.60 46.56
C GLY A 30 22.73 -1.89 46.70
N MET A 31 22.03 -1.16 47.57
CA MET A 31 20.57 -1.28 47.74
C MET A 31 19.80 -0.65 46.57
N SER A 32 20.29 0.43 45.98
CA SER A 32 19.70 1.04 44.77
C SER A 32 19.87 0.15 43.54
N SER A 33 21.02 -0.53 43.41
CA SER A 33 21.23 -1.53 42.34
C SER A 33 20.35 -2.76 42.54
N MET A 34 20.17 -3.24 43.78
CA MET A 34 19.27 -4.36 44.07
C MET A 34 17.80 -3.98 43.88
N SER A 35 17.40 -2.76 44.25
CA SER A 35 16.06 -2.21 44.00
C SER A 35 15.78 -2.03 42.51
N PHE A 36 16.75 -1.52 41.75
CA PHE A 36 16.66 -1.39 40.30
C PHE A 36 16.54 -2.77 39.64
N LYS A 37 17.38 -3.73 40.04
CA LYS A 37 17.36 -5.11 39.53
C LYS A 37 16.09 -5.88 39.94
N MET A 38 15.56 -5.62 41.14
CA MET A 38 14.31 -6.20 41.59
C MET A 38 13.12 -5.60 40.85
N LYS A 39 13.12 -4.28 40.63
CA LYS A 39 12.14 -3.60 39.77
C LYS A 39 12.18 -4.12 38.34
N GLU A 40 13.37 -4.35 37.79
CA GLU A 40 13.57 -4.94 36.46
C GLU A 40 13.05 -6.40 36.39
N LEU A 41 13.28 -7.21 37.43
CA LEU A 41 12.74 -8.58 37.52
C LEU A 41 11.20 -8.61 37.66
N PHE A 42 10.62 -7.69 38.45
CA PHE A 42 9.17 -7.60 38.60
C PHE A 42 8.48 -7.04 37.34
N GLN A 43 9.11 -6.07 36.65
CA GLN A 43 8.59 -5.48 35.42
C GLN A 43 8.74 -6.41 34.21
N GLY A 44 9.85 -7.15 34.12
CA GLY A 44 10.03 -8.21 33.12
C GLY A 44 8.94 -9.28 33.23
N ASN A 45 8.68 -9.77 34.45
CA ASN A 45 7.57 -10.70 34.71
C ASN A 45 6.20 -10.11 34.36
N GLN A 46 5.99 -8.80 34.55
CA GLN A 46 4.71 -8.17 34.21
C GLN A 46 4.48 -8.11 32.70
N ALA A 47 5.49 -7.71 31.93
CA ALA A 47 5.39 -7.65 30.47
C ALA A 47 5.17 -9.05 29.86
N ASP A 48 5.91 -10.05 30.36
CA ASP A 48 5.76 -11.45 29.94
C ASP A 48 4.33 -11.95 30.19
N ASN A 49 3.77 -11.73 31.39
CA ASN A 49 2.41 -12.16 31.71
C ASN A 49 1.34 -11.50 30.83
N LEU A 50 1.46 -10.20 30.57
CA LEU A 50 0.50 -9.47 29.72
C LEU A 50 0.56 -9.94 28.27
N VAL A 51 1.76 -10.19 27.75
CA VAL A 51 1.96 -10.71 26.40
C VAL A 51 1.48 -12.18 26.32
N ASP A 52 1.68 -12.95 27.38
CA ASP A 52 1.20 -14.33 27.48
C ASP A 52 -0.32 -14.42 27.44
N GLU A 53 -1.01 -13.52 28.15
CA GLU A 53 -2.45 -13.37 28.18
C GLU A 53 -2.99 -12.92 26.81
N ALA A 54 -2.44 -11.84 26.25
CA ALA A 54 -2.85 -11.30 24.95
C ALA A 54 -2.66 -12.28 23.77
N THR A 55 -1.81 -13.29 23.95
CA THR A 55 -1.48 -14.27 22.92
C THR A 55 -1.76 -15.71 23.36
N ALA A 56 -2.64 -15.90 24.35
CA ALA A 56 -2.96 -17.21 24.89
C ALA A 56 -3.58 -18.12 23.81
N GLU A 57 -3.20 -19.39 23.82
CA GLU A 57 -3.69 -20.38 22.84
C GLU A 57 -5.19 -20.65 22.94
N THR A 58 -5.80 -20.31 24.08
CA THR A 58 -7.23 -20.46 24.38
C THR A 58 -8.12 -19.37 23.80
N LEU A 59 -7.55 -18.23 23.38
CA LEU A 59 -8.34 -17.15 22.75
C LEU A 59 -8.91 -17.65 21.42
N ASP A 60 -10.08 -17.18 20.98
CA ASP A 60 -10.66 -17.53 19.66
C ASP A 60 -10.19 -16.59 18.53
N GLY A 61 -9.69 -15.42 18.88
CA GLY A 61 -9.05 -14.47 17.97
C GLY A 61 -8.18 -13.46 18.74
N PRO A 62 -7.68 -12.41 18.07
CA PRO A 62 -6.99 -11.31 18.75
C PRO A 62 -7.90 -10.62 19.76
N ASP A 63 -7.45 -10.50 21.00
CA ASP A 63 -8.11 -9.65 21.99
C ASP A 63 -7.69 -8.20 21.75
N TRP A 64 -8.54 -7.46 21.04
CA TRP A 64 -8.26 -6.05 20.73
C TRP A 64 -8.28 -5.16 21.97
N ALA A 65 -9.07 -5.51 22.99
CA ALA A 65 -9.12 -4.73 24.22
C ALA A 65 -7.77 -4.82 24.94
N THR A 66 -7.27 -6.05 25.16
CA THR A 66 -5.96 -6.27 25.78
C THR A 66 -4.83 -5.71 24.93
N ASN A 67 -4.86 -5.88 23.61
CA ASN A 67 -3.80 -5.38 22.72
C ASN A 67 -3.68 -3.84 22.74
N VAL A 68 -4.82 -3.14 22.75
CA VAL A 68 -4.84 -1.66 22.81
C VAL A 68 -4.45 -1.18 24.20
N GLU A 69 -4.95 -1.82 25.26
CA GLU A 69 -4.56 -1.50 26.64
C GLU A 69 -3.04 -1.66 26.83
N LEU A 70 -2.44 -2.71 26.26
CA LEU A 70 -0.99 -2.92 26.30
C LEU A 70 -0.24 -1.77 25.61
N CYS A 71 -0.74 -1.27 24.48
CA CYS A 71 -0.16 -0.10 23.81
C CYS A 71 -0.28 1.18 24.68
N ASP A 72 -1.43 1.38 25.35
CA ASP A 72 -1.61 2.48 26.28
C ASP A 72 -0.66 2.37 27.47
N MET A 73 -0.46 1.18 28.03
CA MET A 73 0.48 0.96 29.12
C MET A 73 1.93 1.28 28.70
N ILE A 74 2.33 0.95 27.47
CA ILE A 74 3.64 1.32 26.92
C ILE A 74 3.75 2.84 26.77
N ASN A 75 2.75 3.48 26.15
CA ASN A 75 2.77 4.91 25.84
C ASN A 75 2.75 5.79 27.11
N HIS A 76 2.17 5.29 28.20
CA HIS A 76 2.19 5.93 29.52
C HIS A 76 3.35 5.44 30.41
N GLU A 77 4.34 4.72 29.84
CA GLU A 77 5.53 4.21 30.52
C GLU A 77 5.24 3.37 31.78
N ARG A 78 4.05 2.76 31.85
CA ARG A 78 3.68 1.83 32.94
C ARG A 78 4.40 0.50 32.81
N ILE A 79 4.69 0.10 31.56
CA ILE A 79 5.50 -1.06 31.22
C ILE A 79 6.56 -0.66 30.17
N SER A 80 7.68 -1.37 30.17
CA SER A 80 8.80 -1.12 29.25
C SER A 80 8.50 -1.66 27.86
N SER A 81 8.63 -0.82 26.83
CA SER A 81 8.53 -1.26 25.42
C SER A 81 9.56 -2.33 25.09
N VAL A 82 10.76 -2.24 25.66
CA VAL A 82 11.84 -3.21 25.44
C VAL A 82 11.43 -4.59 25.97
N ASP A 83 10.81 -4.63 27.16
CA ASP A 83 10.42 -5.89 27.79
C ASP A 83 9.23 -6.52 27.05
N VAL A 84 8.26 -5.72 26.62
CA VAL A 84 7.15 -6.20 25.78
C VAL A 84 7.67 -6.78 24.46
N ILE A 85 8.55 -6.07 23.75
CA ILE A 85 9.07 -6.55 22.47
C ILE A 85 9.89 -7.84 22.64
N ARG A 86 10.65 -7.95 23.73
CA ARG A 86 11.37 -9.19 24.08
C ARG A 86 10.42 -10.35 24.35
N ALA A 87 9.35 -10.12 25.12
CA ALA A 87 8.30 -11.11 25.37
C ALA A 87 7.63 -11.55 24.07
N ILE A 88 7.30 -10.61 23.18
CA ILE A 88 6.76 -10.88 21.84
C ILE A 88 7.73 -11.75 21.03
N LYS A 89 9.03 -11.44 21.02
CA LYS A 89 10.03 -12.27 20.33
C LYS A 89 10.05 -13.69 20.87
N ASN A 90 10.02 -13.86 22.19
CA ASN A 90 9.99 -15.17 22.83
C ASN A 90 8.75 -15.97 22.41
N ARG A 91 7.58 -15.33 22.34
CA ARG A 91 6.33 -15.98 21.89
C ARG A 91 6.35 -16.38 20.42
N LEU A 92 6.98 -15.59 19.53
CA LEU A 92 7.17 -15.98 18.12
C LEU A 92 8.01 -17.25 17.98
N GLY A 93 8.97 -17.46 18.90
CA GLY A 93 9.81 -18.67 18.95
C GLY A 93 9.06 -19.95 19.31
N MET A 94 7.86 -19.87 19.89
CA MET A 94 7.05 -21.04 20.26
C MET A 94 6.51 -21.76 19.02
N LYS A 95 6.27 -23.07 19.11
CA LYS A 95 5.78 -23.87 17.95
C LYS A 95 4.28 -23.79 17.71
N ASN A 96 3.51 -23.29 18.68
CA ASN A 96 2.06 -23.22 18.57
C ASN A 96 1.66 -22.20 17.49
N ALA A 97 0.98 -22.67 16.44
CA ALA A 97 0.58 -21.84 15.31
C ALA A 97 -0.41 -20.73 15.70
N ARG A 98 -1.27 -20.99 16.68
CA ARG A 98 -2.23 -20.01 17.18
C ARG A 98 -1.54 -18.90 17.97
N VAL A 99 -0.63 -19.28 18.87
CA VAL A 99 0.20 -18.31 19.61
C VAL A 99 0.97 -17.42 18.65
N ARG A 100 1.72 -18.00 17.69
CA ARG A 100 2.47 -17.22 16.68
C ARG A 100 1.61 -16.20 15.95
N TYR A 101 0.41 -16.59 15.54
CA TYR A 101 -0.50 -15.69 14.83
C TYR A 101 -0.92 -14.50 15.69
N LEU A 102 -1.39 -14.77 16.89
CA LEU A 102 -1.83 -13.74 17.83
C LEU A 102 -0.67 -12.83 18.20
N THR A 103 0.53 -13.39 18.37
CA THR A 103 1.76 -12.62 18.60
C THR A 103 2.13 -11.73 17.41
N LEU A 104 1.99 -12.19 16.16
CA LEU A 104 2.20 -11.34 14.97
C LEU A 104 1.17 -10.19 14.90
N VAL A 105 -0.08 -10.46 15.28
CA VAL A 105 -1.12 -9.42 15.35
C VAL A 105 -0.81 -8.42 16.46
N LEU A 106 -0.44 -8.88 17.65
CA LEU A 106 -0.03 -8.00 18.76
C LEU A 106 1.19 -7.16 18.38
N LEU A 107 2.22 -7.76 17.77
CA LEU A 107 3.40 -7.06 17.28
C LEU A 107 3.02 -5.95 16.30
N GLN A 108 2.15 -6.23 15.33
CA GLN A 108 1.66 -5.23 14.38
C GLN A 108 0.94 -4.07 15.10
N THR A 109 0.10 -4.39 16.09
CA THR A 109 -0.60 -3.38 16.90
C THR A 109 0.39 -2.51 17.66
N VAL A 110 1.38 -3.09 18.34
CA VAL A 110 2.39 -2.35 19.11
C VAL A 110 3.21 -1.42 18.22
N VAL A 111 3.72 -1.89 17.07
CA VAL A 111 4.54 -1.02 16.20
C VAL A 111 3.73 0.10 15.55
N ASN A 112 2.42 -0.09 15.34
CA ASN A 112 1.55 0.92 14.76
C ASN A 112 1.11 2.01 15.76
N ASN A 113 1.12 1.70 17.06
CA ASN A 113 0.57 2.59 18.10
C ASN A 113 1.62 3.11 19.09
N CYS A 114 2.83 2.54 19.12
CA CYS A 114 3.90 2.95 20.03
C CYS A 114 5.07 3.55 19.26
N VAL A 115 5.47 4.78 19.61
CA VAL A 115 6.52 5.55 18.92
C VAL A 115 7.86 4.79 18.83
N LYS A 116 8.23 4.07 19.89
CA LYS A 116 9.48 3.29 19.95
C LYS A 116 9.36 1.89 19.34
N GLY A 117 8.17 1.45 18.93
CA GLY A 117 7.91 0.06 18.54
C GLY A 117 8.88 -0.45 17.46
N PHE A 118 9.01 0.29 16.34
CA PHE A 118 9.92 -0.11 15.26
C PHE A 118 11.40 -0.10 15.64
N SER A 119 11.85 0.85 16.47
CA SER A 119 13.25 0.86 16.93
C SER A 119 13.55 -0.31 17.86
N GLU A 120 12.62 -0.68 18.74
CA GLU A 120 12.80 -1.81 19.65
C GLU A 120 12.77 -3.15 18.91
N VAL A 121 11.89 -3.31 17.91
CA VAL A 121 11.81 -4.50 17.05
C VAL A 121 13.13 -4.73 16.30
N ALA A 122 13.76 -3.65 15.81
CA ALA A 122 15.07 -3.72 15.19
C ALA A 122 16.17 -4.06 16.22
N ALA A 123 16.16 -3.42 17.39
CA ALA A 123 17.16 -3.62 18.43
C ALA A 123 17.13 -5.06 19.00
N ASP A 124 15.95 -5.63 19.25
CA ASP A 124 15.80 -6.98 19.80
C ASP A 124 15.89 -8.09 18.72
N ARG A 125 16.08 -7.71 17.45
CA ARG A 125 16.22 -8.60 16.28
C ARG A 125 15.00 -9.50 16.05
N VAL A 126 13.80 -8.94 16.22
CA VAL A 126 12.53 -9.67 16.03
C VAL A 126 12.37 -10.16 14.58
N LEU A 127 12.88 -9.39 13.60
CA LEU A 127 12.89 -9.77 12.18
C LEU A 127 13.59 -11.12 11.94
N ASP A 128 14.61 -11.46 12.72
CA ASP A 128 15.32 -12.74 12.58
C ASP A 128 14.42 -13.94 12.93
N GLU A 129 13.60 -13.81 13.98
CA GLU A 129 12.63 -14.86 14.34
C GLU A 129 11.51 -14.96 13.29
N MET A 130 11.09 -13.83 12.69
CA MET A 130 10.13 -13.86 11.57
C MET A 130 10.72 -14.54 10.33
N VAL A 131 11.98 -14.25 9.96
CA VAL A 131 12.69 -14.89 8.83
C VAL A 131 12.87 -16.38 9.08
N LYS A 132 13.23 -16.77 10.30
CA LYS A 132 13.36 -18.17 10.72
C LYS A 132 12.03 -18.90 10.63
N MET A 133 10.94 -18.28 11.09
CA MET A 133 9.59 -18.83 10.98
C MET A 133 9.17 -18.99 9.51
N ILE A 134 9.48 -18.02 8.63
CA ILE A 134 9.19 -18.10 7.19
C ILE A 134 9.93 -19.29 6.54
N GLY A 135 11.20 -19.49 6.91
CA GLY A 135 12.04 -20.57 6.41
C GLY A 135 11.76 -21.95 7.01
N ASP A 136 10.97 -22.04 8.09
CA ASP A 136 10.60 -23.31 8.71
C ASP A 136 9.49 -24.00 7.90
N PRO A 137 9.72 -25.21 7.34
CA PRO A 137 8.70 -25.96 6.61
C PRO A 137 7.48 -26.33 7.45
N GLN A 138 7.62 -26.41 8.78
CA GLN A 138 6.53 -26.75 9.70
C GLN A 138 5.63 -25.57 10.05
N THR A 139 6.00 -24.35 9.65
CA THR A 139 5.17 -23.16 9.87
C THR A 139 3.91 -23.24 9.01
N VAL A 140 2.74 -23.06 9.63
CA VAL A 140 1.45 -23.01 8.93
C VAL A 140 1.39 -21.80 8.00
N GLU A 141 0.81 -21.99 6.82
CA GLU A 141 0.80 -21.02 5.72
C GLU A 141 0.32 -19.62 6.14
N TYR A 142 -0.79 -19.52 6.88
CA TYR A 142 -1.35 -18.22 7.25
C TYR A 142 -0.41 -17.40 8.17
N ASN A 143 0.42 -18.06 9.00
CA ASN A 143 1.46 -17.38 9.80
C ASN A 143 2.61 -16.88 8.94
N ARG A 144 3.06 -17.73 8.00
CA ARG A 144 4.09 -17.37 7.03
C ARG A 144 3.65 -16.17 6.19
N ASN A 145 2.42 -16.21 5.67
CA ASN A 145 1.84 -15.12 4.88
C ASN A 145 1.71 -13.84 5.71
N LYS A 146 1.24 -13.93 6.96
CA LYS A 146 1.15 -12.76 7.85
C LYS A 146 2.51 -12.09 8.06
N ALA A 147 3.56 -12.88 8.31
CA ALA A 147 4.91 -12.35 8.47
C ALA A 147 5.48 -11.75 7.18
N LEU A 148 5.25 -12.40 6.04
CA LEU A 148 5.67 -11.86 4.74
C LEU A 148 5.01 -10.51 4.44
N ILE A 149 3.70 -10.40 4.64
CA ILE A 149 2.95 -9.14 4.46
C ILE A 149 3.52 -8.03 5.36
N MET A 150 3.83 -8.36 6.63
CA MET A 150 4.42 -7.39 7.55
C MET A 150 5.81 -6.95 7.11
N ILE A 151 6.69 -7.88 6.75
CA ILE A 151 8.06 -7.57 6.29
C ILE A 151 8.05 -6.74 5.01
N GLU A 152 7.15 -7.04 4.07
CA GLU A 152 6.97 -6.25 2.85
C GLU A 152 6.53 -4.82 3.17
N ALA A 153 5.44 -4.68 3.94
CA ALA A 153 4.93 -3.36 4.31
C ALA A 153 5.99 -2.51 5.03
N TRP A 154 6.82 -3.12 5.88
CA TRP A 154 7.88 -2.42 6.60
C TRP A 154 9.10 -2.13 5.72
N GLY A 155 9.49 -3.08 4.86
CA GLY A 155 10.63 -2.95 3.97
C GLY A 155 10.43 -1.95 2.84
N GLU A 156 9.18 -1.73 2.41
CA GLU A 156 8.83 -0.72 1.41
C GLU A 156 8.49 0.65 2.02
N SER A 157 8.35 0.74 3.36
CA SER A 157 7.97 1.97 4.02
C SER A 157 9.07 3.02 3.96
N ASN A 158 8.73 4.17 3.38
CA ASN A 158 9.62 5.34 3.38
C ASN A 158 9.87 5.90 4.78
N GLU A 159 8.92 5.72 5.71
CA GLU A 159 9.04 6.20 7.08
C GLU A 159 10.12 5.43 7.86
N LEU A 160 10.46 4.19 7.45
CA LEU A 160 11.41 3.31 8.16
C LEU A 160 12.82 3.33 7.58
N ARG A 161 13.15 4.23 6.63
CA ARG A 161 14.49 4.33 6.03
C ARG A 161 15.62 4.55 7.04
N TYR A 162 15.32 5.12 8.21
CA TYR A 162 16.30 5.32 9.29
C TYR A 162 16.64 4.01 10.04
N LEU A 163 15.89 2.93 9.81
CA LEU A 163 16.11 1.59 10.34
C LEU A 163 16.36 0.63 9.16
N PRO A 164 17.60 0.56 8.64
CA PRO A 164 17.92 -0.19 7.41
C PRO A 164 17.61 -1.69 7.51
N ALA A 165 17.56 -2.25 8.73
CA ALA A 165 17.25 -3.65 8.98
C ALA A 165 15.94 -4.13 8.31
N TYR A 166 14.91 -3.27 8.20
CA TYR A 166 13.65 -3.64 7.55
C TYR A 166 13.79 -3.81 6.03
N GLU A 167 14.37 -2.80 5.37
CA GLU A 167 14.61 -2.82 3.93
C GLU A 167 15.59 -3.94 3.53
N GLU A 168 16.66 -4.13 4.31
CA GLU A 168 17.64 -5.19 4.10
C GLU A 168 17.01 -6.58 4.22
N THR A 169 16.18 -6.80 5.25
CA THR A 169 15.47 -8.07 5.45
C THR A 169 14.53 -8.38 4.28
N TYR A 170 13.76 -7.38 3.85
CA TYR A 170 12.84 -7.52 2.72
C TYR A 170 13.58 -7.87 1.42
N LYS A 171 14.62 -7.11 1.08
CA LYS A 171 15.46 -7.35 -0.10
C LYS A 171 16.17 -8.70 -0.05
N SER A 172 16.62 -9.12 1.13
CA SER A 172 17.24 -10.43 1.37
C SER A 172 16.27 -11.59 1.12
N LEU A 173 15.02 -11.49 1.56
CA LEU A 173 14.00 -12.49 1.26
C LEU A 173 13.68 -12.55 -0.24
N LYS A 174 13.54 -11.40 -0.90
CA LYS A 174 13.34 -11.32 -2.35
C LYS A 174 14.50 -11.95 -3.14
N SER A 175 15.75 -11.66 -2.77
CA SER A 175 16.93 -12.21 -3.47
C SER A 175 17.07 -13.72 -3.29
N ARG A 176 16.49 -14.28 -2.23
CA ARG A 176 16.38 -15.73 -2.00
C ARG A 176 15.21 -16.39 -2.75
N GLY A 177 14.46 -15.63 -3.53
CA GLY A 177 13.33 -16.14 -4.32
C GLY A 177 12.05 -16.38 -3.52
N ILE A 178 11.92 -15.79 -2.32
CA ILE A 178 10.68 -15.89 -1.54
C ILE A 178 9.60 -15.01 -2.18
N CYS A 179 8.46 -15.61 -2.51
CA CYS A 179 7.30 -14.90 -3.04
C CYS A 179 6.51 -14.25 -1.91
N PHE A 180 6.14 -12.98 -2.10
CA PHE A 180 5.28 -12.24 -1.19
C PHE A 180 3.82 -12.33 -1.65
N PRO A 181 2.84 -12.51 -0.75
CA PRO A 181 1.43 -12.66 -1.12
C PRO A 181 0.89 -11.45 -1.91
N GLY A 182 0.16 -11.69 -3.00
CA GLY A 182 -0.45 -10.64 -3.83
C GLY A 182 0.40 -10.18 -5.02
N HIS A 183 1.62 -10.72 -5.17
CA HIS A 183 2.52 -10.48 -6.30
C HIS A 183 2.63 -11.67 -7.27
N ASP A 184 1.65 -12.57 -7.24
CA ASP A 184 1.52 -13.69 -8.17
C ASP A 184 1.35 -13.20 -9.61
N SER A 185 2.49 -12.99 -10.29
CA SER A 185 2.61 -12.82 -11.75
C SER A 185 2.08 -14.03 -12.53
N GLU A 186 1.73 -15.14 -11.87
CA GLU A 186 1.10 -16.33 -12.46
C GLU A 186 -0.43 -16.41 -12.23
N SER A 187 -1.05 -15.49 -11.47
CA SER A 187 -2.51 -15.39 -11.35
C SER A 187 -3.12 -14.47 -12.42
N LEU A 188 -2.61 -14.56 -13.65
CA LEU A 188 -3.25 -14.05 -14.87
C LEU A 188 -3.81 -15.18 -15.74
N ALA A 189 -4.08 -16.36 -15.16
CA ALA A 189 -4.92 -17.35 -15.82
C ALA A 189 -6.38 -16.91 -15.68
N PRO A 190 -7.12 -16.66 -16.79
CA PRO A 190 -8.52 -16.30 -16.71
C PRO A 190 -9.31 -17.42 -16.02
N ILE A 191 -9.94 -17.10 -14.89
CA ILE A 191 -10.88 -17.98 -14.20
C ILE A 191 -12.09 -18.15 -15.12
N PHE A 192 -12.14 -19.25 -15.87
CA PHE A 192 -13.35 -19.72 -16.53
C PHE A 192 -14.26 -20.39 -15.49
N THR A 193 -14.97 -19.58 -14.70
CA THR A 193 -16.13 -20.07 -13.96
C THR A 193 -17.35 -20.06 -14.89
N PRO A 194 -17.97 -21.22 -15.20
CA PRO A 194 -19.21 -21.23 -15.97
C PRO A 194 -20.33 -20.55 -15.17
N SER A 195 -21.24 -19.88 -15.88
CA SER A 195 -22.33 -19.09 -15.30
C SER A 195 -23.21 -19.93 -14.37
N ARG A 196 -23.41 -19.44 -13.15
CA ARG A 196 -24.30 -20.01 -12.12
C ARG A 196 -25.75 -20.00 -12.62
N SER A 197 -26.33 -21.19 -12.77
CA SER A 197 -27.71 -21.41 -13.22
C SER A 197 -28.64 -21.86 -12.08
N VAL A 198 -28.80 -21.06 -11.03
CA VAL A 198 -29.89 -21.26 -10.04
C VAL A 198 -30.40 -19.91 -9.51
N PRO A 199 -31.72 -19.62 -9.53
CA PRO A 199 -32.29 -18.41 -8.94
C PRO A 199 -32.30 -18.46 -7.40
N PRO A 200 -32.35 -17.31 -6.71
CA PRO A 200 -32.25 -17.25 -5.26
C PRO A 200 -33.57 -17.68 -4.61
N SER A 201 -33.54 -18.73 -3.80
CA SER A 201 -34.60 -19.04 -2.85
C SER A 201 -34.10 -18.79 -1.42
N GLU A 202 -35.02 -18.28 -0.62
CA GLU A 202 -34.86 -17.73 0.70
C GLU A 202 -34.34 -18.73 1.76
N VAL A 203 -33.46 -18.20 2.61
CA VAL A 203 -33.25 -18.48 4.04
C VAL A 203 -33.14 -19.95 4.48
N TYR A 204 -31.93 -20.35 4.89
CA TYR A 204 -31.69 -21.02 6.17
C TYR A 204 -30.27 -20.70 6.65
N TYR A 205 -30.12 -20.27 7.90
CA TYR A 205 -28.84 -19.94 8.52
C TYR A 205 -28.00 -21.22 8.67
N SER A 206 -26.88 -21.31 7.94
CA SER A 206 -25.75 -22.16 8.30
C SER A 206 -24.47 -21.36 8.21
N VAL A 207 -23.86 -21.19 9.38
CA VAL A 207 -22.56 -20.55 9.58
C VAL A 207 -21.49 -21.45 8.94
N HIS A 208 -20.99 -21.03 7.78
CA HIS A 208 -19.73 -21.49 7.23
C HIS A 208 -18.68 -20.40 7.46
N PRO A 209 -17.62 -20.63 8.26
CA PRO A 209 -16.51 -19.69 8.35
C PRO A 209 -15.51 -20.00 7.24
N GLN A 210 -15.74 -19.44 6.05
CA GLN A 210 -14.72 -19.35 5.01
C GLN A 210 -14.83 -17.95 4.39
N ASN A 211 -13.71 -17.24 4.35
CA ASN A 211 -13.52 -15.83 3.97
C ASN A 211 -13.63 -14.81 5.11
N ILE A 212 -12.75 -14.95 6.11
CA ILE A 212 -12.29 -13.77 6.85
C ILE A 212 -11.36 -13.00 5.90
N ARG A 213 -11.92 -12.00 5.19
CA ARG A 213 -11.12 -10.87 4.73
C ARG A 213 -10.60 -10.19 6.00
N ILE A 214 -9.34 -10.41 6.32
CA ILE A 214 -8.66 -9.73 7.43
C ILE A 214 -8.69 -8.23 7.10
N PRO A 215 -9.35 -7.36 7.90
CA PRO A 215 -9.18 -5.94 7.75
C PRO A 215 -7.73 -5.64 8.12
N VAL A 216 -6.95 -5.22 7.13
CA VAL A 216 -5.65 -4.59 7.39
C VAL A 216 -5.93 -3.42 8.34
N PRO A 217 -5.20 -3.22 9.44
CA PRO A 217 -5.40 -2.05 10.28
C PRO A 217 -4.97 -0.83 9.46
N VAL A 218 -5.94 -0.20 8.79
CA VAL A 218 -5.68 0.98 7.98
C VAL A 218 -5.48 2.14 8.95
N ARG A 219 -4.32 2.81 8.86
CA ARG A 219 -3.98 3.97 9.68
C ARG A 219 -5.12 5.00 9.59
N ARG A 220 -5.75 5.30 10.73
CA ARG A 220 -6.74 6.38 10.85
C ARG A 220 -6.09 7.69 10.41
N MET A 221 -6.70 8.37 9.45
CA MET A 221 -6.28 9.70 9.04
C MET A 221 -6.62 10.70 10.16
N SER A 222 -5.77 11.70 10.36
CA SER A 222 -6.10 12.78 11.30
C SER A 222 -7.24 13.63 10.72
N ALA A 223 -8.06 14.26 11.58
CA ALA A 223 -9.15 15.13 11.16
C ALA A 223 -8.78 16.17 10.07
N PRO A 224 -7.63 16.89 10.13
CA PRO A 224 -7.24 17.82 9.06
C PRO A 224 -6.93 17.11 7.73
N GLN A 225 -6.33 15.91 7.78
CA GLN A 225 -6.03 15.13 6.58
C GLN A 225 -7.29 14.56 5.93
N THR A 226 -8.28 14.15 6.73
CA THR A 226 -9.57 13.69 6.22
C THR A 226 -10.31 14.82 5.52
N LYS A 227 -10.30 16.02 6.11
CA LYS A 227 -10.90 17.21 5.52
C LYS A 227 -10.24 17.58 4.19
N GLU A 228 -8.90 17.61 4.15
CA GLU A 228 -8.15 17.86 2.92
C GLU A 228 -8.47 16.83 1.84
N ALA A 229 -8.59 15.54 2.21
CA ALA A 229 -8.97 14.49 1.27
C ALA A 229 -10.36 14.71 0.66
N PHE A 230 -11.34 15.15 1.45
CA PHE A 230 -12.66 15.50 0.94
C PHE A 230 -12.63 16.74 0.05
N ASP A 231 -11.84 17.75 0.40
CA ASP A 231 -11.70 18.97 -0.41
C ASP A 231 -11.07 18.65 -1.79
N VAL A 232 -10.01 17.83 -1.82
CA VAL A 232 -9.39 17.35 -3.06
C VAL A 232 -10.37 16.52 -3.89
N ALA A 233 -11.14 15.63 -3.25
CA ALA A 233 -12.14 14.81 -3.92
C ALA A 233 -13.23 15.66 -4.59
N ARG A 234 -13.77 16.66 -3.87
CA ARG A 234 -14.80 17.58 -4.39
C ARG A 234 -14.28 18.44 -5.53
N ASN A 235 -13.07 18.97 -5.41
CA ASN A 235 -12.46 19.75 -6.49
C ASN A 235 -12.25 18.91 -7.75
N SER A 236 -11.73 17.69 -7.59
CA SER A 236 -11.50 16.76 -8.71
C SER A 236 -12.82 16.38 -9.40
N LEU A 237 -13.85 16.11 -8.60
CA LEU A 237 -15.21 15.84 -9.06
C LEU A 237 -15.79 17.00 -9.88
N GLU A 238 -15.70 18.24 -9.36
CA GLU A 238 -16.24 19.42 -10.02
C GLU A 238 -15.55 19.69 -11.36
N LEU A 239 -14.21 19.59 -11.39
CA LEU A 239 -13.43 19.77 -12.60
C LEU A 239 -13.78 18.71 -13.66
N LEU A 240 -13.80 17.42 -13.28
CA LEU A 240 -14.15 16.36 -14.21
C LEU A 240 -15.59 16.50 -14.71
N SER A 241 -16.54 16.83 -13.83
CA SER A 241 -17.94 17.07 -14.20
C SER A 241 -18.07 18.23 -15.19
N THR A 242 -17.33 19.32 -14.98
CA THR A 242 -17.30 20.49 -15.85
C THR A 242 -16.76 20.14 -17.22
N VAL A 243 -15.63 19.42 -17.28
CA VAL A 243 -15.02 18.97 -18.54
C VAL A 243 -15.95 18.04 -19.31
N LEU A 244 -16.57 17.07 -18.63
CA LEU A 244 -17.55 16.14 -19.20
C LEU A 244 -18.84 16.81 -19.69
N SER A 245 -19.16 18.00 -19.17
CA SER A 245 -20.39 18.74 -19.51
C SER A 245 -20.16 19.85 -20.53
N SER A 246 -18.93 20.34 -20.68
CA SER A 246 -18.59 21.52 -21.51
C SER A 246 -17.97 21.18 -22.88
N SER A 247 -17.50 19.95 -23.09
CA SER A 247 -16.77 19.55 -24.30
C SER A 247 -17.62 18.65 -25.22
N PRO A 248 -17.48 18.74 -26.57
CA PRO A 248 -18.02 17.72 -27.47
C PRO A 248 -17.44 16.36 -27.06
N GLN A 249 -18.33 15.40 -26.74
CA GLN A 249 -18.03 14.20 -25.95
C GLN A 249 -16.85 13.35 -26.45
N GLN A 250 -16.37 13.53 -27.69
CA GLN A 250 -15.23 12.80 -28.25
C GLN A 250 -13.86 13.43 -27.98
N ASP A 251 -13.75 14.76 -27.90
CA ASP A 251 -12.46 15.44 -27.74
C ASP A 251 -11.99 15.40 -26.28
N ALA A 252 -12.91 15.56 -25.31
CA ALA A 252 -12.59 15.40 -23.89
C ALA A 252 -12.15 13.98 -23.52
N LEU A 253 -12.50 12.95 -24.29
CA LEU A 253 -12.11 11.58 -23.96
C LEU A 253 -10.66 11.24 -24.37
N GLN A 254 -10.07 12.02 -25.29
CA GLN A 254 -8.67 11.88 -25.70
C GLN A 254 -7.74 12.88 -25.03
N ASP A 255 -8.29 13.83 -24.27
CA ASP A 255 -7.52 14.86 -23.59
C ASP A 255 -6.78 14.28 -22.36
N ASP A 256 -5.46 14.53 -22.32
CA ASP A 256 -4.57 14.05 -21.25
C ASP A 256 -4.97 14.62 -19.88
N LEU A 257 -5.50 15.85 -19.85
CA LEU A 257 -6.01 16.47 -18.63
C LEU A 257 -7.23 15.71 -18.10
N THR A 258 -8.17 15.32 -18.98
CA THR A 258 -9.34 14.54 -18.59
C THR A 258 -8.95 13.16 -18.05
N SER A 259 -7.99 12.48 -18.69
CA SER A 259 -7.44 11.20 -18.19
C SER A 259 -6.81 11.36 -16.80
N THR A 260 -6.04 12.43 -16.59
CA THR A 260 -5.41 12.76 -15.30
C THR A 260 -6.46 13.04 -14.22
N LEU A 261 -7.51 13.80 -14.54
CA LEU A 261 -8.62 14.08 -13.62
C LEU A 261 -9.38 12.80 -13.23
N VAL A 262 -9.60 11.88 -14.17
CA VAL A 262 -10.20 10.56 -13.88
C VAL A 262 -9.31 9.74 -12.95
N GLN A 263 -8.00 9.72 -13.18
CA GLN A 263 -7.06 9.05 -12.29
C GLN A 263 -7.08 9.67 -10.88
N GLN A 264 -7.14 11.00 -10.78
CA GLN A 264 -7.23 11.71 -9.50
C GLN A 264 -8.56 11.45 -8.78
N CYS A 265 -9.67 11.33 -9.51
CA CYS A 265 -10.96 10.91 -8.95
C CYS A 265 -10.88 9.49 -8.38
N ARG A 266 -10.28 8.55 -9.12
CA ARG A 266 -10.09 7.16 -8.64
C ARG A 266 -9.17 7.10 -7.42
N GLN A 267 -8.10 7.89 -7.40
CA GLN A 267 -7.22 7.99 -6.23
C GLN A 267 -7.95 8.57 -5.02
N SER A 268 -8.79 9.58 -5.24
CA SER A 268 -9.67 10.15 -4.21
C SER A 268 -10.68 9.13 -3.70
N GLN A 269 -11.26 8.28 -4.56
CA GLN A 269 -12.16 7.20 -4.14
C GLN A 269 -11.48 6.22 -3.18
N LEU A 270 -10.25 5.79 -3.47
CA LEU A 270 -9.49 4.90 -2.58
C LEU A 270 -9.24 5.55 -1.22
N THR A 271 -8.93 6.84 -1.20
CA THR A 271 -8.72 7.60 0.03
C THR A 271 -10.02 7.75 0.82
N VAL A 272 -11.13 8.09 0.18
CA VAL A 272 -12.45 8.23 0.82
C VAL A 272 -12.96 6.87 1.34
N GLN A 273 -12.75 5.78 0.59
CA GLN A 273 -13.08 4.43 1.04
C GLN A 273 -12.30 4.04 2.29
N ARG A 274 -11.02 4.41 2.36
CA ARG A 274 -10.21 4.27 3.58
C ARG A 274 -10.79 5.07 4.75
N VAL A 275 -11.33 6.27 4.51
CA VAL A 275 -12.00 7.04 5.57
C VAL A 275 -13.24 6.31 6.06
N VAL A 276 -14.06 5.75 5.16
CA VAL A 276 -15.23 4.92 5.53
C VAL A 276 -14.83 3.71 6.38
N GLU A 277 -13.72 3.06 6.04
CA GLU A 277 -13.22 1.89 6.79
C GLU A 277 -12.63 2.26 8.16
N THR A 278 -12.30 3.54 8.39
CA THR A 278 -11.56 3.98 9.58
C THR A 278 -12.30 5.01 10.45
N CYS A 279 -13.45 5.54 10.01
CA CYS A 279 -14.22 6.58 10.73
C CYS A 279 -14.82 6.10 12.06
N GLY A 280 -14.91 4.80 12.29
CA GLY A 280 -15.45 4.23 13.53
C GLY A 280 -16.90 4.67 13.76
N ASP A 281 -17.17 5.30 14.92
CA ASP A 281 -18.50 5.72 15.35
C ASP A 281 -18.86 7.17 14.95
N ASP A 282 -18.03 7.85 14.14
CA ASP A 282 -18.33 9.21 13.66
C ASP A 282 -19.35 9.16 12.50
N GLU A 283 -20.64 9.15 12.84
CA GLU A 283 -21.75 9.08 11.88
C GLU A 283 -21.75 10.25 10.88
N VAL A 284 -21.33 11.44 11.31
CA VAL A 284 -21.33 12.64 10.46
C VAL A 284 -20.23 12.49 9.40
N MET A 285 -19.04 12.08 9.81
CA MET A 285 -17.93 11.81 8.90
C MET A 285 -18.26 10.65 7.95
N LEU A 286 -18.89 9.59 8.45
CA LEU A 286 -19.31 8.47 7.62
C LEU A 286 -20.31 8.90 6.55
N PHE A 287 -21.32 9.68 6.93
CA PHE A 287 -22.31 10.20 5.98
C PHE A 287 -21.66 11.07 4.91
N GLU A 288 -20.75 11.96 5.31
CA GLU A 288 -20.00 12.81 4.37
C GLU A 288 -19.12 11.99 3.43
N ALA A 289 -18.39 11.00 3.95
CA ALA A 289 -17.53 10.11 3.17
C ALA A 289 -18.32 9.30 2.14
N LEU A 290 -19.47 8.74 2.55
CA LEU A 290 -20.34 7.99 1.65
C LEU A 290 -20.91 8.90 0.55
N SER A 291 -21.38 10.11 0.90
CA SER A 291 -21.88 11.07 -0.07
C SER A 291 -20.83 11.44 -1.12
N VAL A 292 -19.59 11.73 -0.69
CA VAL A 292 -18.49 12.06 -1.62
C VAL A 292 -18.12 10.85 -2.50
N ASN A 293 -18.14 9.64 -1.94
CA ASN A 293 -17.86 8.41 -2.69
C ASN A 293 -18.91 8.17 -3.79
N ASP A 294 -20.19 8.32 -3.46
CA ASP A 294 -21.29 8.16 -4.41
C ASP A 294 -21.19 9.16 -5.56
N GLU A 295 -20.84 10.42 -5.26
CA GLU A 295 -20.62 11.44 -6.29
C GLU A 295 -19.41 11.14 -7.19
N LEU A 296 -18.28 10.71 -6.61
CA LEU A 296 -17.10 10.28 -7.36
C LEU A 296 -17.43 9.08 -8.26
N GLN A 297 -18.16 8.09 -7.73
CA GLN A 297 -18.55 6.91 -8.48
C GLN A 297 -19.45 7.28 -9.66
N LYS A 298 -20.38 8.23 -9.45
CA LYS A 298 -21.27 8.74 -10.49
C LYS A 298 -20.49 9.43 -11.62
N VAL A 299 -19.54 10.32 -11.31
CA VAL A 299 -18.79 11.04 -12.35
C VAL A 299 -17.84 10.13 -13.12
N VAL A 300 -17.18 9.18 -12.44
CA VAL A 300 -16.29 8.21 -13.08
C VAL A 300 -17.10 7.26 -13.98
N SER A 301 -18.26 6.80 -13.53
CA SER A 301 -19.16 5.96 -14.35
C SER A 301 -19.61 6.68 -15.61
N LYS A 302 -19.97 7.96 -15.50
CA LYS A 302 -20.34 8.81 -16.65
C LYS A 302 -19.18 8.90 -17.67
N TYR A 303 -17.94 9.09 -17.21
CA TYR A 303 -16.77 9.10 -18.09
C TYR A 303 -16.58 7.75 -18.82
N GLU A 304 -16.69 6.63 -18.10
CA GLU A 304 -16.52 5.28 -18.69
C GLU A 304 -17.60 4.94 -19.71
N GLU A 305 -18.86 5.32 -19.46
CA GLU A 305 -19.96 5.16 -20.40
C GLU A 305 -19.72 5.96 -21.69
N MET A 306 -19.28 7.21 -21.56
CA MET A 306 -18.92 8.06 -22.70
C MET A 306 -17.74 7.49 -23.50
N LYS A 307 -16.73 6.94 -22.80
CA LYS A 307 -15.57 6.25 -23.40
C LYS A 307 -15.98 5.00 -24.17
N LYS A 308 -16.86 4.19 -23.58
CA LYS A 308 -17.38 2.96 -24.20
C LYS A 308 -18.21 3.25 -25.46
N CYS A 309 -19.08 4.25 -25.43
CA CYS A 309 -19.85 4.68 -26.60
C CYS A 309 -18.95 5.20 -27.74
N SER A 310 -17.82 5.83 -27.42
CA SER A 310 -16.85 6.29 -28.44
C SER A 310 -16.07 5.15 -29.10
N GLN A 311 -15.75 4.06 -28.37
CA GLN A 311 -15.10 2.87 -28.96
C GLN A 311 -16.02 2.07 -29.89
N VAL A 312 -17.33 2.03 -29.61
CA VAL A 312 -18.32 1.35 -30.47
C VAL A 312 -18.52 2.09 -31.80
N ARG A 313 -18.37 3.42 -31.80
CA ARG A 313 -18.58 4.27 -32.99
C ARG A 313 -17.42 4.27 -34.00
N CYS A 314 -16.29 3.62 -33.68
CA CYS A 314 -15.05 3.64 -34.49
C CYS A 314 -14.75 2.33 -35.26
N LYS A 315 -15.63 1.33 -35.25
CA LYS A 315 -15.49 0.20 -36.20
C LYS A 315 -16.16 0.59 -37.52
N PRO A 316 -15.43 0.75 -38.63
CA PRO A 316 -16.08 0.78 -39.94
C PRO A 316 -16.65 -0.61 -40.18
N GLU A 317 -17.98 -0.68 -40.27
CA GLU A 317 -18.65 -1.84 -40.83
C GLU A 317 -18.16 -2.00 -42.28
N PRO A 318 -17.52 -3.12 -42.66
CA PRO A 318 -17.16 -3.32 -44.05
C PRO A 318 -18.46 -3.34 -44.85
N ALA A 319 -18.63 -2.35 -45.72
CA ALA A 319 -19.75 -2.27 -46.64
C ALA A 319 -19.78 -3.55 -47.49
N MET A 320 -20.68 -4.48 -47.15
CA MET A 320 -21.00 -5.59 -48.04
C MET A 320 -21.86 -5.04 -49.17
N ILE A 321 -21.20 -4.64 -50.26
CA ILE A 321 -21.84 -4.54 -51.56
C ILE A 321 -22.27 -5.97 -51.92
N ALA A 322 -23.57 -6.20 -51.97
CA ALA A 322 -24.12 -7.45 -52.50
C ALA A 322 -23.82 -7.52 -54.01
N VAL A 323 -22.69 -8.14 -54.35
CA VAL A 323 -22.45 -8.66 -55.69
C VAL A 323 -23.14 -10.02 -55.75
N THR A 324 -24.31 -10.05 -56.38
CA THR A 324 -24.93 -11.30 -56.85
C THR A 324 -23.99 -11.93 -57.87
N ALA A 325 -23.23 -12.94 -57.44
CA ALA A 325 -22.50 -13.83 -58.32
C ALA A 325 -23.40 -15.03 -58.62
N GLU A 326 -23.93 -15.09 -59.84
CA GLU A 326 -24.45 -16.33 -60.42
C GLU A 326 -23.28 -17.26 -60.76
N GLU A 327 -23.43 -18.55 -60.42
CA GLU A 327 -22.49 -19.61 -60.80
C GLU A 327 -22.50 -19.88 -62.32
N PRO A 328 -21.38 -20.30 -62.92
CA PRO A 328 -21.32 -20.74 -64.31
C PRO A 328 -21.32 -22.27 -64.43
N ASP A 329 -22.12 -22.84 -65.35
CA ASP A 329 -21.72 -23.96 -66.23
C ASP A 329 -22.86 -24.43 -67.18
N GLU A 330 -22.72 -24.16 -68.48
CA GLU A 330 -22.85 -25.09 -69.65
C GLU A 330 -23.09 -24.33 -71.01
N PRO A 331 -22.58 -24.82 -72.17
CA PRO A 331 -22.66 -24.12 -73.48
C PRO A 331 -23.61 -24.84 -74.49
N PRO A 332 -23.71 -24.44 -75.78
CA PRO A 332 -24.46 -23.29 -76.30
C PRO A 332 -25.52 -23.68 -77.36
N GLN A 333 -26.66 -22.98 -77.43
CA GLN A 333 -27.55 -23.05 -78.61
C GLN A 333 -28.11 -21.69 -79.06
N ALA A 334 -27.60 -21.26 -80.22
CA ALA A 334 -28.28 -20.75 -81.41
C ALA A 334 -29.29 -19.58 -81.34
N ARG A 335 -28.97 -18.59 -82.20
CA ARG A 335 -29.81 -17.72 -83.07
C ARG A 335 -30.04 -16.25 -82.68
N LYS A 336 -29.57 -15.38 -83.60
CA LYS A 336 -30.19 -14.18 -84.22
C LYS A 336 -30.52 -13.00 -83.28
N GLU A 337 -30.39 -11.73 -83.62
CA GLU A 337 -30.02 -10.95 -84.80
C GLU A 337 -29.85 -9.49 -84.30
N GLU A 338 -28.98 -8.70 -84.95
CA GLU A 338 -29.14 -7.27 -85.30
C GLU A 338 -29.52 -6.23 -84.21
N SER A 339 -28.88 -5.06 -84.03
CA SER A 339 -28.47 -4.07 -85.04
C SER A 339 -27.98 -2.75 -84.38
N LEU A 340 -26.99 -2.08 -85.02
CA LEU A 340 -26.93 -0.63 -85.37
C LEU A 340 -26.86 0.44 -84.22
N ILE A 341 -25.93 1.42 -84.09
CA ILE A 341 -25.43 2.50 -85.00
C ILE A 341 -24.30 3.32 -84.26
N ARG A 342 -23.08 3.53 -84.82
CA ARG A 342 -22.42 4.81 -85.31
C ARG A 342 -22.76 6.12 -84.57
N LYS A 343 -21.86 7.06 -84.18
CA LYS A 343 -20.82 7.89 -84.88
C LYS A 343 -20.16 8.79 -83.79
N VAL A 344 -18.83 8.99 -83.65
CA VAL A 344 -17.83 9.85 -84.39
C VAL A 344 -17.70 11.33 -83.90
N VAL A 345 -16.46 11.69 -83.50
CA VAL A 345 -15.70 12.99 -83.55
C VAL A 345 -16.19 14.14 -82.65
N GLY A 346 -15.38 14.98 -82.00
CA GLY A 346 -13.93 15.32 -81.89
C GLY A 346 -13.84 16.36 -80.74
N SER A 347 -12.74 16.92 -80.26
CA SER A 347 -11.43 17.27 -80.82
C SER A 347 -10.59 17.90 -79.68
N ASN A 348 -9.28 17.65 -79.66
CA ASN A 348 -8.16 18.56 -79.28
C ASN A 348 -8.08 19.11 -77.83
N HIS A 349 -6.91 19.31 -77.19
CA HIS A 349 -5.48 19.25 -77.55
C HIS A 349 -4.62 19.51 -76.29
N ASN A 350 -3.32 19.21 -76.41
CA ASN A 350 -2.14 19.64 -75.62
C ASN A 350 -1.78 18.75 -74.40
N ASP A 351 -0.83 17.83 -74.53
CA ASP A 351 0.66 17.98 -74.62
C ASP A 351 1.26 18.11 -73.21
N ASP A 352 1.90 17.04 -72.72
CA ASP A 352 3.37 16.87 -72.61
C ASP A 352 3.96 17.75 -71.47
N GLU A 353 4.80 17.30 -70.55
CA GLU A 353 5.96 16.43 -70.71
C GLU A 353 6.46 16.00 -69.31
N MET A 354 7.15 14.87 -69.26
CA MET A 354 7.73 14.25 -68.06
C MET A 354 9.03 14.93 -67.60
N VAL A 355 9.55 14.58 -66.41
CA VAL A 355 10.93 14.04 -66.24
C VAL A 355 11.23 13.65 -64.79
N PHE A 356 11.82 12.45 -64.66
CA PHE A 356 12.28 11.71 -63.48
C PHE A 356 13.55 12.28 -62.82
N GLY A 357 13.82 11.89 -61.56
CA GLY A 357 15.21 11.80 -61.08
C GLY A 357 15.45 11.63 -59.57
N LYS A 358 15.53 10.37 -59.11
CA LYS A 358 16.14 9.96 -57.82
C LYS A 358 17.67 10.13 -57.85
N LYS A 359 18.30 10.53 -56.74
CA LYS A 359 19.36 9.73 -56.06
C LYS A 359 19.91 10.38 -54.78
N SER A 360 20.42 9.49 -53.96
CA SER A 360 20.86 9.52 -52.58
C SER A 360 22.32 9.97 -52.34
N SER A 361 22.60 10.34 -51.09
CA SER A 361 23.76 9.92 -50.26
C SER A 361 25.09 10.71 -50.29
N SER A 362 25.47 11.19 -49.09
CA SER A 362 26.78 11.06 -48.40
C SER A 362 27.83 12.20 -48.42
N SER A 363 28.05 12.73 -47.21
CA SER A 363 29.33 12.96 -46.50
C SER A 363 30.29 14.08 -46.96
N SER A 364 30.53 15.05 -46.06
CA SER A 364 31.86 15.33 -45.46
C SER A 364 31.86 16.61 -44.59
N GLU A 365 32.26 16.49 -43.32
CA GLU A 365 32.78 17.53 -42.40
C GLU A 365 34.18 18.05 -42.83
N PRO A 366 34.89 18.93 -42.08
CA PRO A 366 34.51 20.04 -41.18
C PRO A 366 35.36 21.32 -41.42
N LYS A 367 34.98 22.50 -40.88
CA LYS A 367 35.94 23.59 -40.54
C LYS A 367 35.53 24.41 -39.32
N LYS A 368 36.53 24.62 -38.45
CA LYS A 368 36.60 25.45 -37.23
C LYS A 368 36.36 26.93 -37.51
N ASP A 369 35.80 27.69 -36.56
CA ASP A 369 36.58 28.53 -35.62
C ASP A 369 35.72 29.47 -34.75
N LYS A 370 36.22 29.67 -33.52
CA LYS A 370 35.98 30.78 -32.56
C LYS A 370 34.74 30.75 -31.66
N LEU A 371 34.96 30.09 -30.51
CA LEU A 371 34.41 30.47 -29.21
C LEU A 371 35.36 31.50 -28.56
N SER A 372 34.83 32.56 -27.95
CA SER A 372 35.53 33.36 -26.94
C SER A 372 34.61 33.61 -25.75
N ASN A 373 35.03 33.07 -24.60
CA ASN A 373 34.89 33.54 -23.21
C ASN A 373 33.52 34.05 -22.73
N TYR A 374 33.01 33.47 -21.63
CA TYR A 374 33.24 34.00 -20.28
C TYR A 374 32.89 32.92 -19.23
N ASP A 375 33.94 32.38 -18.58
CA ASP A 375 33.87 31.89 -17.20
C ASP A 375 33.79 33.10 -16.26
N LEU A 376 32.93 33.06 -15.23
CA LEU A 376 33.33 33.35 -13.85
C LEU A 376 32.21 33.06 -12.83
N ILE A 377 32.45 32.03 -12.00
CA ILE A 377 32.48 32.00 -10.52
C ILE A 377 31.37 32.72 -9.73
N SER A 378 30.74 31.98 -8.80
CA SER A 378 30.62 32.35 -7.37
C SER A 378 30.11 31.14 -6.57
N PHE A 379 31.01 30.52 -5.79
CA PHE A 379 31.04 30.41 -4.32
C PHE A 379 29.95 29.55 -3.67
#